data_AF-R4W5Y7-F1
#
_entry.id   AF-R4W5Y7-F1
#
_cell.length_a   1.000
_cell.length_b   1.000
_cell.length_c   1.000
_cell.angle_alpha   90.00
_cell.angle_beta   90.00
_cell.angle_gamma   90.00
#
_symmetry.space_group_name_H-M   'P 1'
#
loop_
_entity.id
_entity.type
_entity.pdbx_description
1 polymer ?
#
loop_
_entity_poly.entity_id
_entity_poly.type
_entity_poly.pdbx_seq_one_letter_code
_entity_poly.pdbx_strand_id
1 'polypeptide(L)' 'MPRQWEYHTIEPPKGLTKRETVDPTEELNRLGAEGWELAETISYDKGGTKLLVFKRPVTDSDSPGDG' A
#
# COMPACT_ATOMS: atom_id res chain seq x y z
N MET A 1 -7.98 16.23 17.12
CA MET A 1 -7.03 15.10 17.16
C MET A 1 -6.27 15.05 15.85
N PRO A 2 -4.96 14.71 15.81
CA PRO A 2 -4.26 14.56 14.54
C PRO A 2 -4.91 13.44 13.73
N ARG A 3 -5.08 13.64 12.42
CA ARG A 3 -5.63 12.62 11.53
C ARG A 3 -4.67 11.41 11.54
N GLN A 4 -5.14 10.27 12.02
CA GLN A 4 -4.36 9.04 12.03
C GLN A 4 -4.36 8.40 10.64
N TRP A 5 -3.20 7.87 10.25
CA TRP A 5 -2.99 7.22 8.96
C TRP A 5 -2.42 5.84 9.20
N GLU A 6 -2.98 4.86 8.51
CA GLU A 6 -2.42 3.52 8.45
C GLU A 6 -1.58 3.41 7.19
N TYR A 7 -0.42 2.77 7.30
CA TYR A 7 0.51 2.57 6.19
C TYR A 7 0.70 1.08 5.92
N HIS A 8 0.65 0.69 4.66
CA HIS A 8 0.85 -0.68 4.21
C HIS A 8 1.90 -0.70 3.10
N THR A 9 2.80 -1.67 3.13
CA THR A 9 3.88 -1.77 2.13
C THR A 9 3.84 -3.13 1.48
N ILE A 10 3.79 -3.16 0.15
CA ILE A 10 3.90 -4.39 -0.62
C ILE A 10 5.24 -4.42 -1.34
N GLU A 11 5.90 -5.57 -1.27
CA GLU A 11 7.02 -5.89 -2.13
C GLU A 11 6.48 -6.61 -3.36
N PRO A 12 6.52 -6.00 -4.56
CA PRO A 12 6.19 -6.71 -5.77
C PRO A 12 7.21 -7.84 -5.94
N PRO A 13 6.75 -9.01 -6.40
CA PRO A 13 7.57 -10.20 -6.43
C PRO A 13 8.85 -9.95 -7.24
N LYS A 14 10.01 -10.08 -6.58
CA LYS A 14 11.32 -10.09 -7.24
C LYS A 14 11.48 -11.40 -8.00
N GLY A 15 10.82 -11.51 -9.16
CA GLY A 15 10.73 -12.74 -9.95
C GLY A 15 11.00 -12.56 -11.44
N LEU A 16 11.80 -11.56 -11.84
CA LEU A 16 12.07 -11.30 -13.26
C LEU A 16 12.99 -12.33 -13.95
N THR A 17 13.37 -13.43 -13.30
CA THR A 17 14.29 -14.42 -13.89
C THR A 17 13.65 -15.72 -14.38
N LYS A 18 12.34 -15.99 -14.17
CA LYS A 18 11.68 -17.10 -14.88
C LYS A 18 10.15 -17.07 -14.76
N ARG A 19 9.51 -16.64 -15.85
CA ARG A 19 8.24 -17.17 -16.41
C ARG A 19 6.89 -17.05 -15.67
N GLU A 20 6.80 -16.41 -14.52
CA GLU A 20 5.49 -15.99 -13.98
C GLU A 20 5.58 -14.54 -13.50
N THR A 21 5.34 -13.61 -14.43
CA THR A 21 5.04 -12.22 -14.07
C THR A 21 3.67 -12.23 -13.39
N VAL A 22 3.65 -12.39 -12.07
CA VAL A 22 2.45 -12.12 -11.29
C VAL A 22 2.27 -10.61 -11.31
N ASP A 23 1.32 -10.18 -12.13
CA ASP A 23 1.01 -8.77 -12.30
C ASP A 23 0.43 -8.23 -10.99
N PRO A 24 1.06 -7.25 -10.33
CA PRO A 24 0.58 -6.76 -9.03
C PRO A 24 -0.75 -6.00 -9.12
N THR A 25 -1.26 -5.77 -10.34
CA THR A 25 -2.51 -5.03 -10.59
C THR A 25 -3.70 -5.57 -9.80
N GLU A 26 -3.83 -6.89 -9.62
CA GLU A 26 -4.93 -7.46 -8.83
C GLU A 26 -4.87 -7.02 -7.36
N GLU A 27 -3.68 -7.06 -6.75
CA GLU A 27 -3.47 -6.62 -5.37
C GLU A 27 -3.67 -5.11 -5.23
N LEU A 28 -3.18 -4.33 -6.21
CA LEU A 28 -3.38 -2.87 -6.25
C LEU A 28 -4.87 -2.50 -6.31
N ASN A 29 -5.65 -3.23 -7.11
CA ASN A 29 -7.09 -3.00 -7.21
C ASN A 29 -7.82 -3.38 -5.91
N ARG A 30 -7.40 -4.46 -5.23
CA ARG A 30 -7.97 -4.84 -3.91
C ARG A 30 -7.70 -3.76 -2.87
N LEU A 31 -6.45 -3.32 -2.76
CA LEU A 31 -6.06 -2.23 -1.88
C LEU A 31 -6.85 -0.96 -2.18
N GLY A 32 -6.99 -0.59 -3.45
CA GLY A 32 -7.82 0.55 -3.88
C GLY A 32 -9.29 0.40 -3.46
N ALA A 33 -9.87 -0.80 -3.56
CA ALA A 33 -11.23 -1.09 -3.12
C ALA A 33 -11.40 -1.01 -1.59
N GLU A 34 -10.35 -1.33 -0.83
CA GLU A 34 -10.29 -1.19 0.63
C GLU A 34 -10.04 0.26 1.10
N GLY A 35 -9.83 1.20 0.18
CA GLY A 35 -9.58 2.62 0.48
C GLY A 35 -8.10 2.96 0.69
N TRP A 36 -7.19 2.09 0.28
CA TRP A 36 -5.76 2.39 0.27
C TRP A 36 -5.37 3.22 -0.95
N GLU A 37 -4.59 4.26 -0.71
CA GLU A 37 -4.05 5.15 -1.73
C GLU A 37 -2.52 4.98 -1.81
N LEU A 38 -1.97 4.90 -3.03
CA LEU A 38 -0.53 4.86 -3.23
C LEU A 38 0.10 6.17 -2.72
N ALA A 39 0.90 6.06 -1.66
CA ALA A 39 1.58 7.19 -1.04
C ALA A 39 2.93 7.46 -1.71
N GLU A 40 3.76 6.43 -1.87
CA GLU A 40 5.12 6.55 -2.40
C GLU A 40 5.64 5.21 -2.95
N THR A 41 6.62 5.27 -3.85
CA THR A 41 7.34 4.09 -4.33
C THR A 41 8.81 4.21 -3.97
N ILE A 42 9.31 3.30 -3.14
CA ILE A 42 10.71 3.29 -2.71
C ILE A 42 11.53 2.46 -3.68
N SER A 43 12.59 3.07 -4.23
CA SER A 43 13.54 2.42 -5.13
C SER A 43 14.96 2.51 -4.57
N TYR A 44 15.59 1.41 -4.14
CA TYR A 44 17.02 1.33 -3.85
C TYR A 44 17.84 1.30 -5.15
N ASP A 45 18.82 2.20 -5.24
CA ASP A 45 19.75 2.44 -6.34
C ASP A 45 20.60 1.21 -6.78
N LYS A 46 20.70 0.17 -5.96
CA LYS A 46 21.51 -1.03 -6.26
C LYS A 46 20.70 -2.19 -6.85
N GLY A 47 19.92 -1.90 -7.89
CA GLY A 47 19.50 -2.92 -8.87
C GLY A 47 18.37 -3.86 -8.44
N GLY A 48 17.53 -3.48 -7.49
CA GLY A 48 16.35 -4.30 -7.22
C GLY A 48 15.51 -3.79 -6.07
N THR A 49 14.56 -2.92 -6.37
CA THR A 49 13.62 -2.42 -5.38
C THR A 49 12.37 -1.95 -6.06
N LYS A 50 11.22 -2.31 -5.49
CA LYS A 50 9.96 -1.66 -5.83
C LYS A 50 8.99 -1.71 -4.67
N LEU A 51 9.38 -1.35 -3.45
CA LEU A 51 8.41 -1.27 -2.36
C LEU A 51 7.34 -0.22 -2.72
N LEU A 52 6.08 -0.63 -2.73
CA LEU A 52 4.95 0.28 -2.95
C LEU A 52 4.33 0.57 -1.59
N VAL A 53 4.35 1.83 -1.19
CA VAL A 53 3.82 2.31 0.08
C VAL A 53 2.41 2.83 -0.16
N PHE A 54 1.44 2.28 0.56
CA PHE A 54 0.05 2.69 0.57
C PHE A 54 -0.26 3.35 1.91
N LYS A 55 -1.20 4.30 1.88
CA LYS A 55 -1.76 4.93 3.07
C LYS A 55 -3.28 4.90 3.00
N ARG A 56 -3.94 4.78 4.14
CA ARG A 56 -5.38 5.06 4.26
C ARG A 56 -5.67 5.88 5.51
N PRO A 57 -6.67 6.77 5.46
CA PRO A 57 -7.10 7.48 6.66
C PRO A 57 -7.74 6.48 7.62
N VAL A 58 -7.30 6.45 8.87
CA VAL A 58 -8.02 5.73 9.93
C VAL A 58 -9.27 6.55 10.18
N THR A 59 -10.40 6.06 9.68
CA THR A 59 -11.69 6.67 10.00
C THR A 59 -11.96 6.27 11.44
N ASP A 60 -11.80 7.21 12.35
CA ASP A 60 -12.20 7.08 13.74
C ASP A 60 -13.74 7.01 13.78
N SER A 61 -14.31 5.87 13.35
CA SER A 61 -15.73 5.58 13.52
C SER A 61 -16.07 5.23 14.97
N ASP A 62 -15.09 5.33 15.88
CA ASP A 62 -15.27 5.27 17.33
C ASP A 62 -14.78 6.57 17.99
N SER A 63 -15.19 7.71 17.44
CA SER A 63 -15.46 8.85 18.32
C SER A 63 -16.85 8.61 18.88
N PRO A 64 -17.04 8.02 20.08
CA PRO A 64 -18.32 8.10 20.75
C PRO A 64 -18.62 9.58 20.86
N GLY A 65 -19.64 10.02 20.11
CA GLY A 65 -20.10 11.39 20.16
C GLY A 65 -20.34 11.75 21.61
N ASP A 66 -19.60 12.74 22.10
CA ASP A 66 -19.94 13.47 23.30
C ASP A 66 -21.33 14.07 23.05
N GLY A 67 -22.34 13.50 23.70
CA GLY A 67 -23.75 13.88 23.64
C GLY A 67 -24.29 14.07 25.05
#